data_AF-A0A8T0CZ46-F1
#
_entry.id   AF-A0A8T0CZ46-F1
#
_cell.length_a   1.000
_cell.length_b   1.000
_cell.length_c   1.000
_cell.angle_alpha   90.00
_cell.angle_beta   90.00
_cell.angle_gamma   90.00
#
_symmetry.space_group_name_H-M   'P 1'
#
loop_
_entity.id
_entity.type
_entity.pdbx_description
1 polymer ?
#
loop_
_entity_poly.entity_id
_entity_poly.type
_entity_poly.pdbx_seq_one_letter_code
_entity_poly.pdbx_strand_id
1 'polypeptide(L)'
;MLFSFYTYGDVGLEWCLEFLENEYLQHYDALELNNHIPLEPAWDAPRTVELTCEPDPMSPDPDRQCIVSLSYRLEDIRNIYENFVLRLLSKLLLEGDNSPLYHGLIESGFGLDWAGGVCGMDQGARTTSLHVGVQGVRSAELTQFSQLTRDILTRVVR
;
A
#
# COMPACT_ATOMS: atom_id res chain seq x y z
N MET A 1 7.41 -11.02 19.70
CA MET A 1 6.51 -9.87 19.90
C MET A 1 7.20 -8.91 20.85
N LEU A 2 7.61 -7.72 20.39
CA LEU A 2 8.09 -6.67 21.29
C LEU A 2 6.86 -5.98 21.88
N PHE A 3 6.75 -5.96 23.20
CA PHE A 3 5.73 -5.17 23.88
C PHE A 3 6.19 -3.71 23.87
N SER A 4 5.31 -2.81 23.46
CA SER A 4 5.56 -1.37 23.50
C SER A 4 4.33 -0.72 24.14
N PHE A 5 4.56 0.08 25.17
CA PHE A 5 3.52 0.88 25.81
C PHE A 5 3.50 2.25 25.15
N TYR A 6 2.29 2.75 24.86
CA TYR A 6 2.08 4.07 24.28
C TYR A 6 1.06 4.81 25.13
N THR A 7 1.42 6.00 25.59
CA THR A 7 0.54 6.90 26.37
C THR A 7 0.45 8.24 25.64
N TYR A 8 -0.77 8.81 25.58
CA TYR A 8 -1.02 10.12 24.99
C TYR A 8 -2.19 10.78 25.72
N GLY A 9 -2.05 12.03 26.12
CA GLY A 9 -3.07 12.78 26.85
C GLY A 9 -2.48 13.75 27.86
N ASP A 10 -3.31 14.22 28.77
CA ASP A 10 -3.02 15.16 29.85
C ASP A 10 -2.81 14.49 31.22
N VAL A 11 -2.95 13.17 31.29
CA VAL A 11 -2.64 12.36 32.49
C VAL A 11 -1.14 12.42 32.77
N GLY A 12 -0.77 12.56 34.05
CA GLY A 12 0.62 12.57 34.49
C GLY A 12 1.34 11.27 34.11
N LEU A 13 2.45 11.39 33.39
CA LEU A 13 3.25 10.25 32.95
C LEU A 13 3.77 9.43 34.13
N GLU A 14 4.10 10.10 35.24
CA GLU A 14 4.57 9.49 36.49
C GLU A 14 3.55 8.47 37.02
N TRP A 15 2.27 8.84 37.05
CA TRP A 15 1.21 7.94 37.48
C TRP A 15 1.08 6.73 36.55
N CYS A 16 1.16 6.95 35.23
CA CYS A 16 1.09 5.85 34.27
C CYS A 16 2.26 4.86 34.43
N LEU A 17 3.48 5.36 34.65
CA LEU A 17 4.67 4.53 34.84
C LEU A 17 4.63 3.79 36.18
N GLU A 18 4.21 4.46 37.27
CA GLU A 18 4.02 3.82 38.58
C GLU A 18 2.97 2.71 38.52
N PHE A 19 1.86 2.94 37.82
CA PHE A 19 0.83 1.93 37.63
C PHE A 19 1.36 0.73 36.84
N LEU A 20 2.07 0.96 35.72
CA LEU A 20 2.63 -0.12 34.91
C LEU A 20 3.67 -0.94 35.69
N GLU A 21 4.54 -0.29 36.47
CA GLU A 21 5.53 -0.96 37.29
C GLU A 21 4.87 -1.79 38.40
N ASN A 22 4.02 -1.15 39.21
CA ASN A 22 3.47 -1.75 40.41
C ASN A 22 2.43 -2.84 40.13
N GLU A 23 1.62 -2.71 39.08
CA GLU A 23 0.54 -3.66 38.80
C GLU A 23 0.94 -4.75 37.79
N TYR A 24 2.01 -4.54 37.02
CA TYR A 24 2.39 -5.46 35.93
C TYR A 24 3.88 -5.78 35.88
N LEU A 25 4.76 -4.83 35.55
CA LEU A 25 6.13 -5.14 35.13
C LEU A 25 6.99 -5.78 36.22
N GLN A 26 6.83 -5.38 37.49
CA GLN A 26 7.60 -5.94 38.60
C GLN A 26 7.35 -7.44 38.85
N HIS A 27 6.26 -7.99 38.30
CA HIS A 27 5.86 -9.38 38.50
C HIS A 27 6.44 -10.35 37.47
N TYR A 28 7.20 -9.87 36.48
CA TYR A 28 7.75 -10.68 35.40
C TYR A 28 9.26 -10.44 35.21
N ASP A 29 9.98 -11.51 34.89
CA ASP A 29 11.37 -11.43 34.46
C ASP A 29 11.49 -11.06 32.98
N ALA A 30 12.60 -10.40 32.63
CA ALA A 30 12.91 -10.10 31.24
C ALA A 30 13.16 -11.38 30.43
N LEU A 31 12.56 -11.45 29.23
CA LEU A 31 12.73 -12.54 28.29
C LEU A 31 13.41 -12.05 27.00
N GLU A 32 14.57 -12.61 26.66
CA GLU A 32 15.20 -12.34 25.36
C GLU A 32 14.58 -13.21 24.26
N LEU A 33 13.99 -12.56 23.26
CA LEU A 33 13.41 -13.21 22.08
C LEU A 33 14.06 -12.66 20.82
N ASN A 34 14.56 -13.55 19.95
CA ASN A 34 15.01 -13.16 18.62
C ASN A 34 13.79 -12.95 17.69
N ASN A 35 13.23 -11.74 17.72
CA ASN A 35 12.06 -11.33 16.92
C ASN A 35 12.47 -10.59 15.63
N HIS A 36 13.63 -10.90 15.05
CA HIS A 36 14.08 -10.22 13.85
C HIS A 36 13.21 -10.57 12.63
N ILE A 37 12.51 -9.58 12.09
CA ILE A 37 11.77 -9.70 10.82
C ILE A 37 12.73 -9.27 9.71
N PRO A 38 13.18 -10.12 8.78
CA PRO A 38 14.11 -9.74 7.71
C PRO A 38 13.48 -8.82 6.65
N LEU A 39 14.29 -8.23 5.77
CA LEU A 39 13.79 -7.53 4.59
C LEU A 39 13.34 -8.54 3.53
N GLU A 40 12.30 -8.17 2.76
CA GLU A 40 11.84 -8.98 1.65
C GLU A 40 12.90 -9.00 0.53
N PRO A 41 13.33 -10.17 0.03
CA PRO A 41 14.30 -10.24 -1.05
C PRO A 41 13.76 -9.59 -2.34
N ALA A 42 14.66 -8.93 -3.08
CA ALA A 42 14.31 -8.41 -4.39
C ALA A 42 14.05 -9.57 -5.37
N TRP A 43 13.14 -9.35 -6.32
CA TRP A 43 12.93 -10.30 -7.43
C TRP A 43 13.83 -9.92 -8.61
N ASP A 44 14.32 -10.94 -9.31
CA ASP A 44 15.12 -10.74 -10.53
C ASP A 44 14.26 -10.32 -11.75
N ALA A 45 12.95 -10.60 -11.69
CA ALA A 45 11.99 -10.25 -12.73
C ALA A 45 10.59 -9.99 -12.17
N PRO A 46 9.75 -9.20 -12.87
CA PRO A 46 8.34 -9.00 -12.50
C PRO A 46 7.56 -10.33 -12.46
N ARG A 47 6.55 -10.39 -11.59
CA ARG A 47 5.65 -11.54 -11.46
C ARG A 47 4.21 -11.12 -11.70
N THR A 48 3.42 -12.03 -12.26
CA THR A 48 1.99 -11.85 -12.50
C THR A 48 1.22 -12.92 -11.74
N VAL A 49 0.14 -12.52 -11.08
CA VAL A 49 -0.78 -13.42 -10.40
C VAL A 49 -2.19 -13.10 -10.89
N GLU A 50 -2.93 -14.13 -11.25
CA GLU A 50 -4.32 -14.04 -11.67
C GLU A 50 -5.20 -14.75 -10.65
N LEU A 51 -6.27 -14.09 -10.23
CA LEU A 51 -7.26 -14.62 -9.30
C LEU A 51 -8.65 -14.40 -9.91
N THR A 52 -9.56 -15.31 -9.64
CA THR A 52 -10.95 -15.22 -10.09
C THR A 52 -11.88 -14.97 -8.91
N CYS A 53 -12.89 -14.14 -9.11
CA CYS A 53 -13.99 -13.95 -8.19
C CYS A 53 -15.33 -14.15 -8.91
N GLU A 54 -16.40 -14.32 -8.15
CA GLU A 54 -17.74 -14.37 -8.71
C GLU A 54 -18.11 -13.01 -9.33
N PRO A 55 -18.77 -13.00 -10.50
CA PRO A 55 -19.24 -11.76 -11.11
C PRO A 55 -20.35 -11.12 -10.26
N ASP A 56 -20.42 -9.79 -10.25
CA ASP A 56 -21.53 -9.06 -9.66
C ASP A 56 -22.75 -9.14 -10.61
N PRO A 57 -23.84 -9.83 -10.21
CA PRO A 57 -25.04 -9.96 -11.03
C PRO A 57 -25.80 -8.64 -11.19
N MET A 58 -25.53 -7.65 -10.34
CA MET A 58 -26.18 -6.33 -10.36
C MET A 58 -25.31 -5.26 -11.01
N SER A 59 -24.16 -5.62 -11.57
CA SER A 59 -23.28 -4.66 -12.25
C SER A 59 -24.00 -4.03 -13.45
N PRO A 60 -23.98 -2.69 -13.57
CA PRO A 60 -24.53 -2.00 -14.74
C PRO A 60 -23.72 -2.23 -16.02
N ASP A 61 -22.45 -2.65 -15.91
CA ASP A 61 -21.59 -3.02 -17.04
C ASP A 61 -20.97 -4.41 -16.79
N PRO A 62 -21.62 -5.49 -17.29
CA PRO A 62 -21.14 -6.86 -17.12
C PRO A 62 -19.76 -7.13 -17.73
N ASP A 63 -19.36 -6.36 -18.74
CA ASP A 63 -18.10 -6.55 -19.44
C ASP A 63 -16.92 -5.84 -18.73
N ARG A 64 -17.20 -5.05 -17.70
CA ARG A 64 -16.22 -4.24 -16.95
C ARG A 64 -16.24 -4.57 -15.46
N GLN A 65 -15.92 -5.82 -15.13
CA GLN A 65 -15.87 -6.28 -13.73
C GLN A 65 -14.46 -6.66 -13.26
N CYS A 66 -13.44 -6.56 -14.12
CA CYS A 66 -12.10 -6.95 -13.73
C CYS A 66 -11.41 -5.84 -12.92
N ILE A 67 -10.59 -6.28 -11.97
CA ILE A 67 -9.67 -5.45 -11.19
C ILE A 67 -8.25 -5.83 -11.59
N VAL A 68 -7.41 -4.83 -11.81
CA VAL A 68 -5.99 -5.05 -12.13
C VAL A 68 -5.13 -4.07 -11.33
N SER A 69 -3.98 -4.55 -10.88
CA SER A 69 -3.04 -3.74 -10.10
C SER A 69 -1.60 -4.04 -10.48
N LEU A 70 -0.78 -2.98 -10.50
CA LEU A 70 0.65 -3.04 -10.70
C LEU A 70 1.34 -2.54 -9.44
N SER A 71 2.04 -3.45 -8.78
CA SER A 71 2.65 -3.24 -7.47
C SER A 71 4.16 -3.13 -7.57
N TYR A 72 4.73 -2.14 -6.89
CA TYR A 72 6.16 -1.87 -6.81
C TYR A 72 6.63 -2.02 -5.37
N ARG A 73 7.68 -2.82 -5.17
CA ARG A 73 8.43 -2.86 -3.90
C ARG A 73 9.24 -1.56 -3.77
N LEU A 74 9.19 -0.93 -2.61
CA LEU A 74 9.90 0.30 -2.30
C LEU A 74 11.02 0.03 -1.28
N GLU A 75 10.93 0.61 -0.08
CA GLU A 75 12.03 0.74 0.88
C GLU A 75 11.68 0.14 2.25
N ASP A 76 12.67 -0.02 3.17
CA ASP A 76 12.36 -0.30 4.58
C ASP A 76 11.53 0.86 5.17
N ILE A 77 10.44 0.55 5.87
CA ILE A 77 9.57 1.53 6.54
C ILE A 77 10.33 2.42 7.53
N ARG A 78 11.47 1.95 8.04
CA ARG A 78 12.35 2.73 8.92
C ARG A 78 13.06 3.89 8.23
N ASN A 79 13.09 3.91 6.90
CA ASN A 79 13.63 5.05 6.15
C ASN A 79 12.59 6.16 6.06
N ILE A 80 12.43 6.93 7.14
CA ILE A 80 11.31 7.88 7.33
C ILE A 80 11.27 8.94 6.21
N TYR A 81 12.43 9.51 5.86
CA TYR A 81 12.48 10.58 4.86
C TYR A 81 12.15 10.08 3.46
N GLU A 82 12.75 8.96 3.02
CA GLU A 82 12.44 8.38 1.71
C GLU A 82 10.98 7.96 1.62
N ASN A 83 10.42 7.34 2.67
CA ASN A 83 9.01 6.98 2.69
C ASN A 83 8.09 8.21 2.63
N PHE A 84 8.48 9.34 3.26
CA PHE A 84 7.75 10.59 3.14
C PHE A 84 7.78 11.14 1.69
N VAL A 85 8.95 11.14 1.05
CA VAL A 85 9.10 11.57 -0.35
C VAL A 85 8.29 10.67 -1.29
N LEU A 86 8.38 9.35 -1.11
CA LEU A 86 7.63 8.37 -1.88
C LEU A 86 6.12 8.49 -1.67
N ARG A 87 5.67 8.81 -0.45
CA ARG A 87 4.26 9.09 -0.15
C ARG A 87 3.78 10.34 -0.88
N LEU A 88 4.55 11.41 -0.87
CA LEU A 88 4.23 12.64 -1.60
C LEU A 88 4.20 12.38 -3.11
N LEU A 89 5.19 11.66 -3.64
CA LEU A 89 5.24 11.26 -5.04
C LEU A 89 4.02 10.42 -5.43
N SER A 90 3.65 9.44 -4.61
CA SER A 90 2.45 8.62 -4.82
C SER A 90 1.19 9.48 -4.91
N LYS A 91 1.05 10.51 -4.08
CA LYS A 91 -0.08 11.45 -4.16
C LYS A 91 -0.05 12.25 -5.46
N LEU A 92 1.10 12.80 -5.84
CA LEU A 92 1.23 13.56 -7.09
C LEU A 92 0.92 12.74 -8.34
N LEU A 93 1.22 11.43 -8.31
CA LEU A 93 0.97 10.52 -9.42
C LEU A 93 -0.49 10.07 -9.54
N LEU A 94 -1.19 9.88 -8.42
CA LEU A 94 -2.52 9.23 -8.35
C LEU A 94 -3.67 10.17 -7.97
N GLU A 95 -3.42 11.15 -7.10
CA GLU A 95 -4.47 11.98 -6.48
C GLU A 95 -4.71 13.27 -7.28
N GLY A 96 -5.98 13.48 -7.64
CA GLY A 96 -6.46 14.70 -8.28
C GLY A 96 -6.55 14.59 -9.80
N ASP A 97 -7.40 15.44 -10.37
CA ASP A 97 -7.80 15.42 -11.78
C ASP A 97 -6.64 15.70 -12.74
N ASN A 98 -5.62 16.42 -12.26
CA ASN A 98 -4.41 16.73 -13.03
C ASN A 98 -3.31 15.67 -12.86
N SER A 99 -3.54 14.62 -12.08
CA SER A 99 -2.52 13.60 -11.85
C SER A 99 -2.36 12.71 -13.10
N PRO A 100 -1.12 12.35 -13.46
CA PRO A 100 -0.84 11.68 -14.73
C PRO A 100 -1.47 10.29 -14.82
N LEU A 101 -1.52 9.53 -13.70
CA LEU A 101 -2.14 8.22 -13.69
C LEU A 101 -3.67 8.32 -13.71
N TYR A 102 -4.26 9.32 -13.06
CA TYR A 102 -5.70 9.56 -13.15
C TYR A 102 -6.11 9.86 -14.59
N HIS A 103 -5.45 10.82 -15.24
CA HIS A 103 -5.76 11.16 -16.63
C HIS A 103 -5.51 9.96 -17.57
N GLY A 104 -4.44 9.21 -17.35
CA GLY A 104 -4.05 8.09 -18.23
C GLY A 104 -4.88 6.82 -18.05
N LEU A 105 -5.44 6.57 -16.86
CA LEU A 105 -6.14 5.33 -16.54
C LEU A 105 -7.64 5.50 -16.29
N ILE A 106 -8.06 6.58 -15.63
CA ILE A 106 -9.46 6.82 -15.27
C ILE A 106 -10.13 7.71 -16.32
N GLU A 107 -9.59 8.90 -16.57
CA GLU A 107 -10.18 9.84 -17.54
C GLU A 107 -10.13 9.33 -18.99
N SER A 108 -9.10 8.52 -19.32
CA SER A 108 -9.01 7.80 -20.60
C SER A 108 -10.09 6.72 -20.77
N GLY A 109 -10.79 6.35 -19.70
CA GLY A 109 -11.82 5.33 -19.69
C GLY A 109 -11.31 3.90 -19.61
N PHE A 110 -10.01 3.66 -19.34
CA PHE A 110 -9.46 2.31 -19.19
C PHE A 110 -10.04 1.59 -17.95
N GLY A 111 -9.97 2.23 -16.78
CA GLY A 111 -10.69 1.85 -15.56
C GLY A 111 -11.91 2.74 -15.35
N LEU A 112 -12.89 2.26 -14.58
CA LEU A 112 -14.01 3.09 -14.13
C LEU A 112 -13.64 3.91 -12.88
N ASP A 113 -12.82 3.33 -12.01
CA ASP A 113 -12.35 3.98 -10.77
C ASP A 113 -11.07 3.30 -10.27
N TRP A 114 -10.45 3.86 -9.24
CA TRP A 114 -9.39 3.22 -8.49
C TRP A 114 -9.90 1.97 -7.76
N ALA A 115 -9.07 0.93 -7.70
CA ALA A 115 -9.36 -0.25 -6.90
C ALA A 115 -9.23 0.09 -5.40
N GLY A 116 -10.36 0.26 -4.72
CA GLY A 116 -10.42 0.61 -3.30
C GLY A 116 -9.65 -0.38 -2.43
N GLY A 117 -8.83 0.13 -1.51
CA GLY A 117 -7.98 -0.67 -0.62
C GLY A 117 -6.74 -1.29 -1.29
N VAL A 118 -6.62 -1.22 -2.62
CA VAL A 118 -5.46 -1.70 -3.36
C VAL A 118 -4.61 -0.55 -3.87
N CYS A 119 -5.19 0.58 -4.28
CA CYS A 119 -4.44 1.70 -4.87
C CYS A 119 -3.76 2.60 -3.82
N GLY A 120 -2.53 3.03 -4.09
CA GLY A 120 -1.75 3.94 -3.25
C GLY A 120 -0.49 3.30 -2.64
N MET A 121 0.18 4.05 -1.76
CA MET A 121 1.34 3.57 -1.02
C MET A 121 0.91 2.84 0.26
N ASP A 122 1.32 1.58 0.40
CA ASP A 122 1.15 0.74 1.58
C ASP A 122 2.40 0.80 2.48
N GLN A 123 2.16 1.00 3.77
CA GLN A 123 3.16 1.07 4.84
C GLN A 123 2.79 0.14 6.01
N GLY A 124 1.94 -0.88 5.78
CA GLY A 124 1.57 -1.88 6.77
C GLY A 124 2.66 -2.92 7.04
N ALA A 125 3.61 -3.10 6.11
CA ALA A 125 4.71 -4.06 6.20
C ALA A 125 6.08 -3.39 6.39
N ARG A 126 7.09 -4.18 6.81
CA ARG A 126 8.48 -3.69 6.94
C ARG A 126 9.03 -3.14 5.62
N THR A 127 8.73 -3.80 4.51
CA THR A 127 9.07 -3.31 3.18
C THR A 127 7.83 -2.62 2.62
N THR A 128 7.94 -1.33 2.31
CA THR A 128 6.81 -0.55 1.80
C THR A 128 6.58 -0.83 0.31
N SER A 129 5.39 -0.51 -0.18
CA SER A 129 5.01 -0.74 -1.57
C SER A 129 4.12 0.36 -2.12
N LEU A 130 4.17 0.55 -3.44
CA LEU A 130 3.24 1.39 -4.19
C LEU A 130 2.41 0.49 -5.10
N HIS A 131 1.10 0.73 -5.12
CA HIS A 131 0.17 -0.02 -5.92
C HIS A 131 -0.60 0.95 -6.81
N VAL A 132 -0.60 0.69 -8.12
CA VAL A 132 -1.46 1.38 -9.08
C VAL A 132 -2.53 0.38 -9.48
N GLY A 133 -3.72 0.50 -8.89
CA GLY A 133 -4.81 -0.45 -9.08
C GLY A 133 -6.09 0.22 -9.54
N VAL A 134 -6.71 -0.33 -10.59
CA VAL A 134 -7.97 0.17 -11.15
C VAL A 134 -9.00 -0.96 -11.20
N GLN A 135 -10.26 -0.58 -11.03
CA GLN A 135 -11.42 -1.45 -11.16
C GLN A 135 -12.29 -1.05 -12.35
N GLY A 136 -13.13 -1.97 -12.80
CA GLY A 136 -13.98 -1.73 -13.95
C GLY A 136 -13.23 -1.84 -15.28
N VAL A 137 -12.28 -2.78 -15.39
CA VAL A 137 -11.51 -3.02 -16.63
C VAL A 137 -12.16 -4.15 -17.42
N ARG A 138 -12.07 -4.08 -18.75
CA ARG A 138 -12.49 -5.19 -19.63
C ARG A 138 -11.48 -6.31 -19.58
N SER A 139 -11.95 -7.56 -19.54
CA SER A 139 -11.07 -8.74 -19.49
C SER A 139 -10.03 -8.78 -20.62
N ALA A 140 -10.41 -8.36 -21.83
CA ALA A 140 -9.54 -8.30 -23.00
C ALA A 140 -8.39 -7.27 -22.88
N GLU A 141 -8.52 -6.28 -22.01
CA GLU A 141 -7.58 -5.15 -21.88
C GLU A 141 -6.58 -5.35 -20.73
N LEU A 142 -6.76 -6.37 -19.88
CA LEU A 142 -5.95 -6.62 -18.69
C LEU A 142 -4.44 -6.74 -19.00
N THR A 143 -4.09 -7.39 -20.11
CA THR A 143 -2.70 -7.61 -20.51
C THR A 143 -1.98 -6.30 -20.87
N GLN A 144 -2.72 -5.28 -21.29
CA GLN A 144 -2.18 -3.99 -21.72
C GLN A 144 -1.89 -3.06 -20.54
N PHE A 145 -2.57 -3.27 -19.40
CA PHE A 145 -2.50 -2.41 -18.23
C PHE A 145 -1.06 -2.10 -17.80
N SER A 146 -0.24 -3.14 -17.65
CA SER A 146 1.11 -2.97 -17.12
C SER A 146 2.02 -2.13 -18.01
N GLN A 147 1.84 -2.20 -19.34
CA GLN A 147 2.59 -1.40 -20.29
C GLN A 147 2.07 0.04 -20.29
N LEU A 148 0.74 0.23 -20.32
CA LEU A 148 0.11 1.54 -20.26
C LEU A 148 0.56 2.33 -19.02
N THR A 149 0.52 1.71 -17.84
CA THR A 149 0.98 2.35 -16.59
C THR A 149 2.44 2.75 -16.67
N ARG A 150 3.32 1.89 -17.21
CA ARG A 150 4.76 2.22 -17.37
C ARG A 150 4.99 3.34 -18.36
N ASP A 151 4.23 3.39 -19.45
CA ASP A 151 4.34 4.45 -20.46
C ASP A 151 3.96 5.81 -19.86
N ILE A 152 2.91 5.86 -19.03
CA ILE A 152 2.52 7.07 -18.31
C ILE A 152 3.64 7.51 -17.36
N LEU A 153 4.17 6.60 -16.54
CA LEU A 153 5.26 6.91 -15.61
C LEU A 153 6.53 7.38 -16.34
N THR A 154 6.86 6.79 -17.49
CA THR A 154 8.01 7.18 -18.31
C THR A 154 7.89 8.61 -18.85
N ARG A 155 6.68 9.10 -19.10
CA ARG A 155 6.44 10.49 -19.52
C ARG A 155 6.68 11.50 -18.39
N VAL A 156 6.46 11.11 -17.14
CA VAL A 156 6.65 11.97 -15.95
C VAL A 156 8.14 12.15 -15.61
N VAL A 157 8.97 11.15 -15.92
CA VAL A 157 10.41 11.16 -15.60
C VAL A 157 11.23 12.02 -16.58
N ARG A 158 10.67 12.40 -17.74
CA ARG A 158 11.33 13.21 -18.77
C ARG A 158 11.17 14.70 -18.52
#